data_AF-A0A7V8SX47-F1
#
_entry.id   AF-A0A7V8SX47-F1
#
_cell.length_a   1.000
_cell.length_b   1.000
_cell.length_c   1.000
_cell.angle_alpha   90.00
_cell.angle_beta   90.00
_cell.angle_gamma   90.00
#
_symmetry.space_group_name_H-M   'P 1'
#
loop_
_entity.id
_entity.type
_entity.pdbx_description
1 polymer ?
#
loop_
_entity_poly.entity_id
_entity_poly.type
_entity_poly.pdbx_seq_one_letter_code
_entity_poly.pdbx_strand_id
1 'polypeptide(L)'
;MSLLLSNSDVERALRPEDAIAATETIYRELAEGKAVNRPRSQTYMPVESKQHPGFHYRFKSQEGSGVSSGVWALRITSDMAGFSYTAGVKR
;
A
#
# COMPACT_ATOMS: atom_id res chain seq x y z
N MET A 1 -5.79 16.73 17.66
CA MET A 1 -5.63 17.20 16.27
C MET A 1 -4.97 16.10 15.47
N SER A 2 -5.38 15.86 14.23
CA SER A 2 -4.76 14.88 13.33
C SER A 2 -3.68 15.55 12.48
N LEU A 3 -2.52 14.91 12.33
CA LEU A 3 -1.45 15.37 11.44
C LEU A 3 -1.75 14.90 10.01
N LEU A 4 -1.79 15.83 9.06
CA LEU A 4 -1.95 15.54 7.63
C LEU A 4 -0.68 15.98 6.90
N LEU A 5 -0.05 15.05 6.18
CA LEU A 5 1.18 15.29 5.42
C LEU A 5 0.89 15.12 3.93
N SER A 6 1.26 16.13 3.14
CA SER A 6 1.29 16.02 1.68
C SER A 6 2.49 15.18 1.22
N ASN A 7 2.50 14.77 -0.05
CA ASN A 7 3.66 14.09 -0.62
C ASN A 7 4.95 14.93 -0.51
N SER A 8 4.86 16.25 -0.69
CA SER A 8 6.00 17.17 -0.51
C SER A 8 6.44 17.29 0.95
N ASP A 9 5.56 17.06 1.92
CA ASP A 9 5.96 17.00 3.33
C ASP A 9 6.70 15.70 3.62
N VAL A 10 6.18 14.58 3.12
CA VAL A 10 6.79 13.25 3.27
C VAL A 10 8.16 13.20 2.60
N GLU A 11 8.31 13.72 1.38
CA GLU A 11 9.59 13.75 0.66
C GLU A 11 10.67 14.53 1.42
N ARG A 12 10.30 15.61 2.11
CA ARG A 12 11.24 16.40 2.93
C ARG A 12 11.58 15.73 4.26
N ALA A 13 10.66 14.93 4.80
CA ALA A 13 10.81 14.32 6.11
C ALA A 13 11.44 12.90 6.07
N LEU A 14 11.22 12.16 4.97
CA LEU A 14 11.62 10.76 4.85
C LEU A 14 13.03 10.63 4.28
N ARG A 15 13.96 10.09 5.07
CA ARG A 15 15.30 9.73 4.59
C ARG A 15 15.33 8.24 4.22
N PRO A 16 16.00 7.85 3.11
CA PRO A 16 16.07 6.45 2.70
C PRO A 16 16.63 5.51 3.78
N GLU A 17 17.71 5.94 4.44
CA GLU A 17 18.35 5.21 5.55
C GLU A 17 17.39 4.94 6.72
N ASP A 18 16.57 5.91 7.12
CA ASP A 18 15.57 5.72 8.19
C ASP A 18 14.50 4.71 7.77
N ALA A 19 14.06 4.76 6.50
CA ALA A 19 13.08 3.82 5.96
C ALA A 19 13.63 2.38 5.92
N ILE A 20 14.89 2.21 5.52
CA ILE A 20 15.56 0.90 5.50
C ILE A 20 15.67 0.35 6.94
N ALA A 21 16.18 1.16 7.88
CA ALA A 21 16.34 0.73 9.27
C ALA A 21 15.00 0.34 9.93
N ALA A 22 13.94 1.12 9.69
CA ALA A 22 12.59 0.79 10.17
C ALA A 22 12.06 -0.51 9.54
N THR A 23 12.32 -0.72 8.25
CA THR A 23 11.91 -1.93 7.52
C THR A 23 12.65 -3.18 8.03
N GLU A 24 13.96 -3.11 8.25
CA GLU A 24 14.71 -4.23 8.83
C GLU A 24 14.22 -4.59 10.23
N THR A 25 13.95 -3.58 11.06
CA THR A 25 13.44 -3.79 12.42
C THR A 25 12.11 -4.54 12.40
N ILE A 26 11.15 -4.09 11.58
CA ILE A 26 9.82 -4.72 11.54
C ILE A 26 9.87 -6.13 10.93
N TYR A 27 10.77 -6.40 9.98
CA TYR A 27 10.96 -7.74 9.44
C TYR A 27 11.55 -8.71 10.49
N ARG A 28 12.49 -8.25 11.31
CA ARG A 28 13.02 -9.05 12.42
C ARG A 28 11.93 -9.35 13.45
N GLU A 29 11.15 -8.34 13.82
CA GLU A 29 10.00 -8.54 14.71
C GLU A 29 8.98 -9.52 14.14
N LEU A 30 8.69 -9.45 12.85
CA LEU A 30 7.79 -10.40 12.20
C LEU A 30 8.32 -11.83 12.29
N ALA A 31 9.62 -12.04 12.05
CA ALA A 31 10.27 -13.35 12.18
C ALA A 31 10.24 -13.89 13.62
N GLU A 32 10.25 -13.00 14.61
CA GLU A 32 10.15 -13.32 16.04
C GLU A 32 8.70 -13.44 16.54
N GLY A 33 7.69 -13.27 15.67
CA GLY A 33 6.28 -13.29 16.06
C GLY A 33 5.84 -12.05 16.87
N LYS A 34 6.60 -10.96 16.81
CA LYS A 34 6.37 -9.68 17.50
C LYS A 34 5.78 -8.60 16.59
N ALA A 35 5.62 -8.86 15.30
CA ALA A 35 4.88 -7.99 14.39
C ALA A 35 3.70 -8.75 13.78
N VAL A 36 2.69 -8.00 13.34
CA VAL A 36 1.48 -8.51 12.71
C VAL A 36 1.28 -7.80 11.40
N ASN A 37 0.93 -8.55 10.36
CA ASN A 37 0.41 -8.00 9.12
C ASN A 37 -0.91 -8.70 8.78
N ARG A 38 -1.96 -7.93 8.48
CA ARG A 38 -3.13 -8.50 7.86
C ARG A 38 -2.83 -8.71 6.37
N PRO A 39 -3.19 -9.86 5.78
CA PRO A 39 -3.12 -10.04 4.34
C PRO A 39 -3.81 -8.90 3.60
N ARG A 40 -3.13 -8.37 2.57
CA ARG A 40 -3.67 -7.32 1.70
C ARG A 40 -4.98 -7.80 1.07
N SER A 41 -6.06 -7.05 1.31
CA SER A 41 -7.34 -7.31 0.67
C SER A 41 -7.49 -6.46 -0.59
N GLN A 42 -8.10 -7.04 -1.62
CA GLN A 42 -8.45 -6.34 -2.85
C GLN A 42 -9.90 -6.63 -3.19
N THR A 43 -10.70 -5.58 -3.31
CA THR A 43 -12.12 -5.70 -3.65
C THR A 43 -12.38 -4.99 -4.96
N TYR A 44 -13.12 -5.64 -5.86
CA TYR A 44 -13.52 -5.09 -7.14
C TYR A 44 -14.97 -4.64 -7.06
N MET A 45 -15.27 -3.51 -7.68
CA MET A 45 -16.65 -3.10 -7.95
C MET A 45 -16.90 -3.15 -9.46
N PRO A 46 -18.14 -3.47 -9.90
CA PRO A 46 -18.50 -3.51 -11.32
C PRO A 46 -18.64 -2.10 -11.93
N VAL A 47 -17.90 -1.12 -11.42
CA VAL A 47 -17.80 0.22 -11.99
C VAL A 47 -16.72 0.19 -13.06
N GLU A 48 -17.09 0.48 -14.29
CA GLU A 48 -16.17 0.49 -15.43
C GLU A 48 -15.60 1.90 -15.67
N SER A 49 -14.32 1.96 -16.05
CA SER A 49 -13.67 3.22 -16.43
C SER A 49 -14.22 3.76 -17.74
N LYS A 50 -14.63 5.03 -17.75
CA LYS A 50 -15.03 5.74 -18.98
C LYS A 50 -13.87 5.96 -19.96
N GLN A 51 -12.64 6.02 -19.45
CA GLN A 51 -11.44 6.28 -20.25
C GLN A 51 -10.76 4.99 -20.73
N HIS A 52 -11.01 3.87 -20.03
CA HIS A 52 -10.35 2.59 -20.29
C HIS A 52 -11.37 1.44 -20.21
N PRO A 53 -12.08 1.14 -21.30
CA PRO A 53 -13.01 0.01 -21.34
C PRO A 53 -12.37 -1.30 -20.89
N GLY A 54 -13.10 -2.11 -20.11
CA GLY A 54 -12.62 -3.33 -19.48
C GLY A 54 -11.80 -3.15 -18.20
N PHE A 55 -11.60 -1.90 -17.74
CA PHE A 55 -11.00 -1.63 -16.43
C PHE A 55 -12.10 -1.40 -15.41
N HIS A 56 -11.98 -2.06 -14.26
CA HIS A 56 -12.94 -1.97 -13.16
C HIS A 56 -12.32 -1.36 -11.92
N TYR A 57 -13.14 -0.66 -11.13
CA TYR A 57 -12.69 -0.09 -9.86
C TYR A 57 -12.18 -1.17 -8.92
N ARG A 58 -11.02 -0.92 -8.32
CA ARG A 58 -10.39 -1.78 -7.34
C ARG A 58 -9.98 -0.98 -6.11
N PHE A 59 -10.43 -1.44 -4.95
CA PHE A 59 -10.01 -0.94 -3.65
C PHE A 59 -9.02 -1.89 -3.00
N LYS A 60 -7.97 -1.35 -2.40
CA LYS A 60 -6.92 -2.12 -1.72
C LYS A 60 -6.72 -1.58 -0.33
N SER A 61 -6.71 -2.47 0.66
CA SER A 61 -6.31 -2.16 2.03
C SER A 61 -5.25 -3.12 2.52
N GLN A 62 -4.32 -2.61 3.31
CA GLN A 62 -3.30 -3.38 4.00
C GLN A 62 -2.98 -2.70 5.33
N GLU A 63 -2.83 -3.50 6.37
CA GLU A 63 -2.58 -2.99 7.72
C GLU A 63 -1.65 -3.91 8.50
N GLY A 64 -0.96 -3.34 9.48
CA GLY A 64 -0.02 -4.05 10.32
C GLY A 64 0.72 -3.14 11.29
N SER A 65 1.47 -3.77 12.19
CA SER A 65 2.25 -3.09 13.22
C SER A 65 3.36 -3.99 13.74
N GLY A 66 4.41 -3.37 14.28
CA GLY A 66 5.42 -4.01 15.11
C GLY A 66 5.36 -3.51 16.55
N VAL A 67 6.19 -4.06 17.44
CA VAL A 67 6.34 -3.57 18.81
C VAL A 67 7.08 -2.23 18.81
N SER A 68 8.14 -2.10 18.03
CA SER A 68 8.95 -0.87 17.92
C SER A 68 8.29 0.25 17.13
N SER A 69 7.32 -0.04 16.26
CA SER A 69 6.70 1.00 15.41
C SER A 69 5.86 2.00 16.21
N GLY A 70 5.31 1.59 17.36
CA GLY A 70 4.45 2.44 18.21
C GLY A 70 3.14 2.88 17.54
N VAL A 71 2.86 2.42 16.33
CA VAL A 71 1.70 2.80 15.52
C VAL A 71 1.15 1.60 14.76
N TRP A 72 -0.18 1.53 14.66
CA TRP A 72 -0.87 0.68 13.70
C TRP A 72 -0.91 1.39 12.34
N ALA A 73 -0.19 0.85 11.36
CA ALA A 73 -0.12 1.44 10.03
C ALA A 73 -1.23 0.87 9.13
N LEU A 74 -1.95 1.77 8.46
CA LEU A 74 -2.98 1.44 7.47
C LEU A 74 -2.63 2.11 6.14
N ARG A 75 -2.49 1.31 5.09
CA ARG A 75 -2.38 1.78 3.71
C ARG A 75 -3.66 1.48 2.96
N ILE A 76 -4.25 2.53 2.40
CA ILE A 76 -5.41 2.44 1.51
C ILE A 76 -5.01 3.01 0.14
N THR A 77 -5.38 2.31 -0.91
CA THR A 77 -5.28 2.83 -2.29
C THR A 77 -6.49 2.38 -3.09
N SER A 78 -6.88 3.16 -4.09
CA SER A 78 -7.84 2.75 -5.10
C SER A 78 -7.30 3.05 -6.50
N ASP A 79 -7.72 2.25 -7.47
CA ASP A 79 -7.37 2.42 -8.88
C ASP A 79 -8.45 1.82 -9.79
N MET A 80 -8.31 2.07 -11.10
CA MET A 80 -9.01 1.32 -12.14
C MET A 80 -8.06 0.22 -12.63
N ALA A 81 -8.50 -1.04 -12.55
CA ALA A 81 -7.69 -2.20 -12.89
C ALA A 81 -8.37 -3.02 -13.99
N GLY A 82 -7.63 -3.31 -15.06
CA GLY A 82 -8.06 -4.12 -16.18
C GLY A 82 -6.85 -4.69 -16.89
N PHE A 83 -7.10 -5.39 -17.99
CA PHE A 83 -6.03 -5.92 -18.83
C PHE A 83 -5.69 -4.95 -19.94
N SER A 84 -4.40 -4.81 -20.21
CA SER A 84 -3.93 -4.08 -21.39
C SER A 84 -3.36 -5.06 -22.41
N TYR A 85 -3.27 -4.63 -23.68
CA TYR A 85 -2.63 -5.42 -24.73
C TYR A 85 -1.38 -4.68 -25.19
N THR A 86 -0.23 -5.36 -25.17
CA THR A 86 1.03 -4.85 -25.73
C THR A 86 1.50 -5.83 -26.79
N ALA A 87 1.66 -5.37 -28.04
CA ALA A 87 2.00 -6.21 -29.19
C ALA A 87 1.07 -7.44 -29.35
N GLY A 88 -0.22 -7.27 -29.08
CA GLY A 88 -1.22 -8.34 -29.18
C GLY A 88 -1.26 -9.32 -27.99
N VAL A 89 -0.38 -9.16 -26.99
CA VAL A 89 -0.35 -10.01 -25.79
C VAL A 89 -1.06 -9.33 -24.63
N LYS A 90 -1.99 -10.06 -23.98
CA LYS A 90 -2.71 -9.62 -22.78
C LYS A 90 -1.75 -9.54 -21.58
N ARG A 91 -1.73 -8.40 -20.89
CA ARG A 91 -0.91 -8.10 -19.70
C ARG A 91 -1.80 -7.70 -18.54
#